data_AF-A0A3D0WN84-F1
#
_entry.id   AF-A0A3D0WN84-F1
#
_cell.length_a   1.000
_cell.length_b   1.000
_cell.length_c   1.000
_cell.angle_alpha   90.00
_cell.angle_beta   90.00
_cell.angle_gamma   90.00
#
_symmetry.space_group_name_H-M   'P 1'
#
loop_
_entity.id
_entity.type
_entity.pdbx_description
1 polymer ?
#
loop_
_entity_poly.entity_id
_entity_poly.type
_entity_poly.pdbx_seq_one_letter_code
_entity_poly.pdbx_strand_id
1 'polypeptide(L)' 'AETKIIENDSITHPVKPGETLYSISRKYNCSVAQLRDWNPQLGTVLKPGEKLVIRP' A
#
# COMPACT_ATOMS: atom_id res chain seq x y z
N ALA A 1 -0.42 5.61 -32.15
CA ALA A 1 -1.44 5.82 -31.10
C ALA A 1 -1.04 4.99 -29.90
N GLU A 2 -0.24 5.56 -29.01
CA GLU A 2 0.13 4.92 -27.75
C GLU A 2 -0.88 5.35 -26.70
N THR A 3 -1.77 4.43 -26.33
CA THR A 3 -2.74 4.59 -25.23
C THR A 3 -2.18 3.91 -23.98
N LYS A 4 -1.87 4.72 -22.97
CA LYS A 4 -1.79 4.46 -21.51
C LYS A 4 -0.96 5.63 -20.98
N ILE A 5 -1.40 6.38 -19.98
CA ILE A 5 -1.51 5.92 -18.60
C ILE A 5 -2.70 6.63 -17.94
N ILE A 6 -3.66 5.85 -17.42
CA ILE A 6 -4.58 6.36 -16.40
C ILE A 6 -3.76 6.37 -15.12
N GLU A 7 -3.27 7.55 -14.74
CA GLU A 7 -2.60 7.79 -13.47
C GLU A 7 -3.62 7.59 -12.34
N ASN A 8 -3.85 6.34 -11.96
CA ASN A 8 -4.38 6.06 -10.65
C ASN A 8 -3.30 6.55 -9.68
N ASP A 9 -3.60 7.59 -8.90
CA ASP A 9 -2.70 8.29 -7.99
C ASP A 9 -2.28 7.35 -6.84
N SER A 10 -1.51 6.32 -7.17
CA SER A 10 -1.11 5.28 -6.22
C SER A 10 0.24 5.64 -5.62
N ILE A 11 0.25 5.85 -4.32
CA ILE A 11 1.45 6.17 -3.55
C ILE A 11 2.15 4.86 -3.19
N THR A 12 3.44 4.75 -3.51
CA THR A 12 4.27 3.65 -3.02
C THR A 12 4.90 4.04 -1.68
N HIS A 13 4.44 3.43 -0.58
CA HIS A 13 4.98 3.63 0.76
C HIS A 13 5.95 2.49 1.13
N PRO A 14 7.24 2.76 1.32
CA PRO A 14 8.18 1.78 1.86
C PRO A 14 7.94 1.60 3.36
N VAL A 15 7.65 0.37 3.78
CA VAL A 15 7.41 0.01 5.18
C VAL A 15 8.66 0.26 5.99
N LYS A 16 8.55 1.09 7.01
CA LYS A 16 9.64 1.34 7.96
C LYS A 16 9.62 0.31 9.09
N PRO A 17 10.78 0.03 9.73
CA PRO A 17 10.81 -0.79 10.94
C PRO A 17 9.84 -0.27 12.00
N GLY A 18 8.98 -1.14 12.51
CA GLY A 18 7.96 -0.81 13.50
C GLY A 18 6.62 -0.31 12.93
N GLU A 19 6.51 -0.11 11.60
CA GLU A 19 5.21 0.12 10.98
C GLU A 19 4.45 -1.19 10.81
N THR A 20 3.14 -1.14 11.01
CA THR A 20 2.22 -2.24 10.75
C THR A 20 1.18 -1.80 9.72
N LEU A 21 0.46 -2.76 9.14
CA LEU A 21 -0.69 -2.45 8.27
C LEU A 21 -1.67 -1.50 8.96
N TYR A 22 -1.89 -1.66 10.27
CA TYR A 22 -2.76 -0.78 11.05
C TYR A 22 -2.21 0.65 11.14
N SER A 23 -0.91 0.80 11.46
CA SER A 23 -0.25 2.11 11.54
C SER A 23 -0.33 2.86 10.20
N ILE A 24 -0.08 2.13 9.11
CA ILE A 24 -0.10 2.66 7.74
C ILE A 24 -1.53 3.01 7.34
N SER A 25 -2.52 2.15 7.63
CA SER A 25 -3.91 2.42 7.26
C SER A 25 -4.43 3.69 7.93
N ARG A 26 -4.08 3.93 9.20
CA ARG A 26 -4.40 5.17 9.92
C ARG A 26 -3.73 6.39 9.31
N LYS A 27 -2.48 6.27 8.88
CA LYS A 27 -1.71 7.36 8.26
C LYS A 27 -2.31 7.81 6.92
N TYR A 28 -2.80 6.86 6.12
CA TYR A 28 -3.39 7.11 4.81
C TYR A 28 -4.93 7.13 4.82
N ASN A 29 -5.53 7.16 6.02
CA ASN A 29 -6.98 7.18 6.22
C ASN A 29 -7.73 6.08 5.43
N CYS A 30 -7.16 4.89 5.36
CA CYS A 30 -7.74 3.72 4.70
C CYS A 30 -7.89 2.56 5.69
N SER A 31 -8.61 1.53 5.27
CA SER A 31 -8.77 0.30 6.05
C SER A 31 -7.65 -0.71 5.75
N VAL A 32 -7.32 -1.55 6.73
CA VAL A 32 -6.37 -2.66 6.54
C VAL A 32 -6.85 -3.62 5.43
N ALA A 33 -8.17 -3.77 5.27
CA ALA A 33 -8.77 -4.54 4.20
C ALA A 33 -8.45 -3.94 2.82
N GLN A 34 -8.61 -2.62 2.64
CA GLN A 34 -8.23 -1.93 1.40
C GLN A 34 -6.73 -2.04 1.12
N LEU A 35 -5.86 -1.89 2.13
CA LEU A 35 -4.42 -2.09 1.95
C LEU A 35 -4.09 -3.50 1.47
N ARG A 36 -4.79 -4.52 1.97
CA ARG A 36 -4.65 -5.91 1.50
C ARG A 36 -5.19 -6.11 0.09
N ASP A 37 -6.31 -5.47 -0.23
CA ASP A 37 -6.91 -5.54 -1.56
C ASP A 37 -5.99 -4.95 -2.64
N TRP A 38 -5.33 -3.82 -2.33
CA TRP A 38 -4.36 -3.19 -3.24
C TRP A 38 -3.04 -3.93 -3.31
N ASN A 39 -2.71 -4.73 -2.29
CA ASN A 39 -1.47 -5.47 -2.22
C ASN A 39 -1.73 -6.95 -1.93
N PRO A 40 -2.34 -7.69 -2.88
CA PRO A 40 -2.66 -9.10 -2.70
C PRO A 40 -1.40 -9.98 -2.55
N GLN A 41 -0.24 -9.46 -2.97
CA GLN A 41 1.06 -10.10 -2.75
C GLN A 41 1.57 -10.00 -1.31
N LEU A 42 0.96 -9.16 -0.44
CA LEU A 42 1.36 -9.08 0.95
C LEU A 42 0.99 -10.37 1.67
N GLY A 43 1.98 -10.96 2.32
CA GLY A 43 1.74 -12.06 3.23
C GLY A 43 1.00 -11.63 4.50
N THR A 44 0.76 -12.62 5.37
CA THR A 44 0.19 -12.39 6.71
C THR A 44 1.08 -11.49 7.57
N VAL A 45 2.40 -11.51 7.34
CA VAL A 45 3.40 -10.74 8.09
C VAL A 45 4.00 -9.68 7.19
N LEU A 46 3.89 -8.42 7.62
CA LEU A 46 4.49 -7.29 6.93
C LEU A 46 5.96 -7.15 7.31
N LYS A 47 6.86 -7.10 6.32
CA LYS A 47 8.31 -6.97 6.58
C LYS A 47 8.78 -5.52 6.41
N PRO A 48 9.66 -5.02 7.28
CA PRO A 48 10.34 -3.74 7.04
C PRO A 48 11.08 -3.76 5.70
N GLY A 49 10.96 -2.69 4.92
CA GLY A 49 11.53 -2.54 3.57
C GLY A 49 10.59 -2.97 2.44
N GLU A 50 9.44 -3.56 2.75
CA GLU A 50 8.44 -3.94 1.76
C GLU A 50 7.75 -2.69 1.19
N LYS A 51 7.35 -2.72 -0.09
CA LYS A 51 6.70 -1.59 -0.76
C LYS A 51 5.19 -1.83 -0.77
N LEU A 52 4.44 -0.99 -0.07
CA LEU A 52 2.99 -0.96 -0.16
C LEU A 52 2.53 0.03 -1.22
N VAL A 53 1.63 -0.43 -2.07
CA VAL A 53 0.83 0.41 -2.96
C VAL A 53 -0.39 0.89 -2.18
N ILE A 54 -0.55 2.21 -2.10
CA ILE A 54 -1.66 2.85 -1.40
C ILE A 54 -2.43 3.66 -2.43
N ARG A 55 -3.73 3.42 -2.53
CA ARG A 55 -4.62 4.16 -3.43
C ARG A 55 -5.53 5.07 -2.58
N PRO A 56 -5.13 6.33 -2.31
CA PRO A 56 -5.96 7.28 -1.57
C PRO A 56 -7.33 7.48 -2.21
#